data_AF-E8KJV8-F1
#
_entry.id   AF-E8KJV8-F1
#
_cell.length_a   1.000
_cell.length_b   1.000
_cell.length_c   1.000
_cell.angle_alpha   90.00
_cell.angle_beta   90.00
_cell.angle_gamma   90.00
#
_symmetry.space_group_name_H-M   'P 1'
#
loop_
_entity.id
_entity.type
_entity.pdbx_description
1 polymer ?
#
loop_
_entity_poly.entity_id
_entity_poly.type
_entity_poly.pdbx_seq_one_letter_code
_entity_poly.pdbx_strand_id
1 'polypeptide(L)'
;MLPEKILLTGISLAALFDTLQRLAVASGDPRANQLIAWTSGSTQNVSNELAIGLLAVSFTLLFSSLIFSRWLALLALQAPMAQSLGLNLKQVRWCLILFSALLTALATLVIGPLSFIGLLVPQMVRFLGVKKVPQQILISACLGGLIMSLSDWLGRQLLFPYEIPAGLVATLVGGTYFLLMLRRV
;
A
#
# COMPACT_ATOMS: atom_id res chain seq x y z
N MET A 1 -1.36 -22.17 -6.11
CA MET A 1 -2.31 -21.87 -5.03
C MET A 1 -3.46 -21.10 -5.63
N LEU A 2 -4.69 -21.45 -5.27
CA LEU A 2 -5.85 -20.64 -5.64
C LEU A 2 -5.74 -19.29 -4.92
N PRO A 3 -6.07 -18.16 -5.58
CA PRO A 3 -6.01 -16.82 -4.96
C PRO A 3 -6.76 -16.75 -3.63
N GLU A 4 -7.89 -17.45 -3.53
CA GLU A 4 -8.74 -17.53 -2.33
C GLU A 4 -7.99 -18.07 -1.10
N LYS A 5 -7.17 -19.12 -1.28
CA LYS A 5 -6.41 -19.70 -0.16
C LYS A 5 -5.41 -18.70 0.40
N ILE A 6 -4.75 -17.92 -0.47
CA ILE A 6 -3.78 -16.90 -0.06
C ILE A 6 -4.48 -15.79 0.71
N LEU A 7 -5.66 -15.38 0.26
CA LEU A 7 -6.46 -14.35 0.90
C LEU A 7 -6.93 -14.79 2.29
N LEU A 8 -7.46 -16.01 2.42
CA LEU A 8 -7.86 -16.58 3.71
C LEU A 8 -6.67 -16.68 4.67
N THR A 9 -5.53 -17.19 4.21
CA THR A 9 -4.32 -17.27 5.05
C THR A 9 -3.85 -15.90 5.50
N GLY A 10 -3.93 -14.88 4.63
CA GLY A 10 -3.56 -13.51 4.97
C GLY A 10 -4.47 -12.89 6.01
N ILE A 11 -5.79 -13.08 5.89
CA ILE A 11 -6.77 -12.59 6.88
C ILE A 11 -6.55 -13.26 8.24
N SER A 12 -6.36 -14.58 8.27
CA SER A 12 -6.08 -15.29 9.52
C SER A 12 -4.79 -14.80 10.18
N LEU A 13 -3.73 -14.61 9.39
CA LEU A 13 -2.45 -14.11 9.90
C LEU A 13 -2.57 -12.67 10.43
N ALA A 14 -3.28 -11.80 9.71
CA ALA A 14 -3.53 -10.43 10.14
C ALA A 14 -4.31 -10.39 11.47
N ALA A 15 -5.33 -11.23 11.63
CA ALA A 15 -6.10 -11.31 12.88
C ALA A 15 -5.23 -11.76 14.07
N LEU A 16 -4.31 -12.71 13.85
CA LEU A 16 -3.37 -13.16 14.89
C LEU A 16 -2.44 -12.01 15.33
N PHE A 17 -1.84 -11.29 14.39
CA PHE A 17 -0.96 -10.16 14.71
C PHE A 17 -1.71 -8.96 15.32
N ASP A 18 -2.93 -8.68 14.88
CA ASP A 18 -3.79 -7.66 15.52
C ASP A 18 -4.08 -8.00 16.97
N THR A 19 -4.34 -9.27 17.28
CA THR A 19 -4.57 -9.73 18.65
C THR A 19 -3.30 -9.58 19.51
N LEU A 20 -2.13 -9.94 18.97
CA LEU A 20 -0.84 -9.74 19.66
C LEU A 20 -0.55 -8.26 19.93
N GLN A 21 -0.83 -7.39 18.96
CA GLN A 21 -0.70 -5.95 19.12
C GLN A 21 -1.61 -5.43 20.24
N ARG A 22 -2.88 -5.86 20.29
CA ARG A 22 -3.82 -5.46 21.35
C ARG A 22 -3.37 -5.92 22.72
N LEU A 23 -2.83 -7.13 22.84
CA LEU A 23 -2.25 -7.63 24.09
C LEU A 23 -1.05 -6.79 24.53
N ALA A 24 -0.17 -6.41 23.59
CA ALA A 24 0.97 -5.53 23.88
C ALA A 24 0.50 -4.16 24.38
N VAL A 25 -0.54 -3.58 23.78
CA VAL A 25 -1.13 -2.31 24.24
C VAL A 25 -1.79 -2.45 25.62
N ALA A 26 -2.45 -3.58 25.88
CA ALA A 26 -3.11 -3.85 27.16
C ALA A 26 -2.14 -4.06 28.33
N SER A 27 -0.84 -4.30 28.07
CA SER A 27 0.18 -4.49 29.10
C SER A 27 0.44 -3.25 29.97
N GLY A 28 0.05 -2.06 29.50
CA GLY A 28 0.27 -0.78 30.20
C GLY A 28 1.69 -0.22 30.07
N ASP A 29 2.55 -0.81 29.22
CA ASP A 29 3.89 -0.27 28.93
C ASP A 29 3.77 1.14 28.30
N PRO A 30 4.54 2.15 28.75
CA PRO A 30 4.62 3.46 28.10
C PRO A 30 4.90 3.41 26.59
N ARG A 31 5.58 2.35 26.11
CA ARG A 31 5.83 2.10 24.68
C ARG A 31 4.56 1.78 23.88
N ALA A 32 3.46 1.42 24.53
CA ALA A 32 2.17 1.20 23.89
C ALA A 32 1.70 2.46 23.13
N ASN A 33 1.99 3.65 23.64
CA ASN A 33 1.60 4.90 22.98
C ASN A 33 2.38 5.13 21.68
N GLN A 34 3.66 4.74 21.65
CA GLN A 34 4.48 4.76 20.43
C GLN A 34 3.98 3.73 19.41
N LEU A 35 3.59 2.54 19.86
CA LEU A 35 2.96 1.51 19.03
C LEU A 35 1.65 2.02 18.42
N ILE A 36 0.76 2.64 19.22
CA ILE A 36 -0.50 3.23 18.72
C ILE A 36 -0.23 4.31 17.66
N ALA A 37 0.73 5.21 17.93
CA ALA A 37 1.11 6.25 16.98
C ALA A 37 1.66 5.67 15.66
N TRP A 38 2.54 4.67 15.73
CA TRP A 38 3.07 3.98 14.53
C TRP A 38 1.96 3.25 13.76
N THR A 39 1.07 2.55 14.46
CA THR A 39 -0.05 1.82 13.82
C THR A 39 -1.04 2.74 13.10
N SER A 40 -1.07 4.02 13.45
CA SER A 40 -1.92 5.03 12.83
C SER A 40 -1.34 5.60 11.52
N GLY A 41 -0.11 5.23 11.14
CA GLY A 41 0.54 5.74 9.94
C GLY A 41 1.17 7.12 10.14
N SER A 42 2.20 7.21 10.99
CA SER A 42 2.86 8.47 11.37
C SER A 42 4.17 8.71 10.63
N THR A 43 4.34 9.92 10.10
CA THR A 43 5.54 10.42 9.41
C THR A 43 6.46 11.25 10.32
N GLN A 44 6.09 11.43 11.58
CA GLN A 44 6.69 12.40 12.49
C GLN A 44 8.15 12.08 12.86
N ASN A 45 8.49 10.80 12.94
CA ASN A 45 9.80 10.34 13.40
C ASN A 45 10.82 10.15 12.27
N VAL A 46 10.49 10.58 11.04
CA VAL A 46 11.36 10.39 9.88
C VAL A 46 12.38 11.52 9.80
N SER A 47 13.66 11.20 9.96
CA SER A 47 14.77 12.14 9.76
C SER A 47 15.04 12.38 8.28
N ASN A 48 15.67 13.51 7.95
CA ASN A 48 16.00 13.86 6.56
C ASN A 48 16.95 12.85 5.90
N GLU A 49 17.91 12.30 6.66
CA GLU A 49 18.83 11.27 6.17
C GLU A 49 18.10 9.97 5.82
N LEU A 50 17.18 9.52 6.70
CA LEU A 50 16.34 8.36 6.43
C LEU A 50 15.42 8.61 5.24
N ALA A 51 14.84 9.81 5.11
CA ALA A 51 13.97 10.17 4.00
C ALA A 51 14.68 10.07 2.64
N ILE A 52 15.92 10.57 2.53
CA ILE A 52 16.71 10.51 1.30
C ILE A 52 17.04 9.04 0.95
N GLY A 53 17.45 8.24 1.94
CA GLY A 53 17.70 6.81 1.74
C GLY A 53 16.47 6.05 1.27
N LEU A 54 15.32 6.30 1.89
CA LEU A 54 14.04 5.70 1.53
C LEU A 54 13.55 6.13 0.15
N LEU A 55 13.78 7.38 -0.23
CA LEU A 55 13.46 7.88 -1.56
C LEU A 55 14.30 7.12 -2.61
N ALA A 56 15.61 6.99 -2.40
CA ALA A 56 16.47 6.21 -3.29
C ALA A 56 16.00 4.76 -3.43
N VAL A 57 15.73 4.08 -2.31
CA VAL A 57 15.21 2.69 -2.30
C VAL A 57 13.84 2.60 -2.98
N SER A 58 12.97 3.58 -2.77
CA SER A 58 11.64 3.61 -3.39
C SER A 58 11.73 3.75 -4.91
N PHE A 59 12.63 4.59 -5.41
CA PHE A 59 12.87 4.72 -6.85
C PHE A 59 13.45 3.44 -7.45
N THR A 60 14.45 2.81 -6.83
CA THR A 60 15.00 1.55 -7.36
C THR A 60 13.96 0.44 -7.40
N LEU A 61 13.11 0.34 -6.38
CA LEU A 61 12.00 -0.60 -6.34
C LEU A 61 10.90 -0.27 -7.36
N LEU A 62 10.58 1.01 -7.55
CA LEU A 62 9.66 1.45 -8.59
C LEU A 62 10.16 1.09 -9.99
N PHE A 63 11.43 1.33 -10.31
CA PHE A 63 11.99 0.97 -11.61
C PHE A 63 12.09 -0.54 -11.81
N SER A 64 12.47 -1.29 -10.78
CA SER A 64 12.48 -2.77 -10.87
C SER A 64 11.07 -3.34 -11.07
N SER A 65 10.03 -2.68 -10.56
CA SER A 65 8.64 -3.09 -10.81
C SER A 65 8.23 -3.04 -12.28
N LEU A 66 8.86 -2.15 -13.10
CA LEU A 66 8.59 -2.05 -14.53
C LEU A 66 9.03 -3.30 -15.30
N ILE A 67 10.01 -4.04 -14.79
CA ILE A 67 10.47 -5.31 -15.39
C ILE A 67 9.32 -6.33 -15.41
N PHE A 68 8.46 -6.30 -14.40
CA PHE A 68 7.31 -7.19 -14.27
C PHE A 68 6.07 -6.74 -15.08
N SER A 69 6.14 -5.62 -15.79
CA SER A 69 5.01 -5.06 -16.54
C SER A 69 4.42 -6.04 -17.57
N ARG A 70 5.27 -6.81 -18.25
CA ARG A 70 4.83 -7.85 -19.19
C ARG A 70 4.06 -8.96 -18.49
N TRP A 71 4.56 -9.44 -17.35
CA TRP A 71 3.91 -10.48 -16.57
C TRP A 71 2.55 -10.02 -16.04
N LEU A 72 2.47 -8.78 -15.55
CA LEU A 72 1.23 -8.17 -15.10
C LEU A 72 0.21 -7.99 -16.24
N ALA A 73 0.66 -7.60 -17.44
CA ALA A 73 -0.21 -7.48 -18.61
C ALA A 73 -0.78 -8.84 -19.05
N LEU A 74 0.05 -9.88 -19.02
CA LEU A 74 -0.38 -11.24 -19.35
C LEU A 74 -1.31 -11.83 -18.29
N LEU A 75 -1.10 -11.52 -17.01
CA LEU A 75 -1.98 -11.95 -15.92
C LEU A 75 -3.36 -11.28 -15.94
N ALA A 76 -3.51 -10.15 -16.62
CA ALA A 76 -4.81 -9.53 -16.86
C ALA A 76 -5.67 -10.34 -17.85
N LEU A 77 -5.04 -11.23 -18.64
CA LEU A 77 -5.75 -12.19 -19.49
C LEU A 77 -6.23 -13.38 -18.65
N GLN A 78 -7.21 -14.12 -19.17
CA GLN A 78 -7.67 -15.36 -18.54
C GLN A 78 -6.52 -16.36 -18.41
N ALA A 79 -6.52 -17.14 -17.33
CA ALA A 79 -5.48 -18.12 -17.01
C ALA A 79 -5.06 -19.04 -18.19
N PRO A 80 -5.97 -19.63 -18.98
CA PRO A 80 -5.58 -20.47 -20.13
C PRO A 80 -4.84 -19.67 -21.21
N MET A 81 -5.22 -18.41 -21.46
CA MET A 81 -4.56 -17.55 -22.45
C MET A 81 -3.16 -17.12 -22.02
N ALA A 82 -2.96 -16.87 -20.72
CA ALA A 82 -1.64 -16.56 -20.18
C ALA A 82 -0.70 -17.78 -20.25
N GLN A 83 -1.22 -18.99 -19.99
CA GLN A 83 -0.44 -20.23 -20.08
C GLN A 83 -0.02 -20.57 -21.51
N SER A 84 -0.91 -20.35 -22.50
CA SER A 84 -0.59 -20.61 -23.91
C SER A 84 0.51 -19.69 -24.45
N LEU A 85 0.70 -18.52 -23.85
CA LEU A 85 1.80 -17.59 -24.14
C LEU A 85 3.11 -17.96 -23.41
N GLY A 86 3.19 -19.15 -22.79
CA GLY A 86 4.39 -19.68 -22.14
C GLY A 86 4.61 -19.21 -20.70
N LEU A 87 3.63 -18.56 -20.08
CA LEU A 87 3.78 -18.01 -18.74
C LEU A 87 3.56 -19.07 -17.66
N ASN A 88 4.59 -19.34 -16.85
CA ASN A 88 4.46 -20.19 -15.67
C ASN A 88 3.71 -19.44 -14.55
N LEU A 89 2.38 -19.56 -14.54
CA LEU A 89 1.50 -18.84 -13.59
C LEU A 89 1.92 -19.00 -12.13
N LYS A 90 2.40 -20.19 -11.73
CA LYS A 90 2.78 -20.45 -10.35
C LYS A 90 4.01 -19.64 -9.96
N GLN A 91 5.06 -19.68 -10.78
CA GLN A 91 6.30 -18.95 -10.51
C GLN A 91 6.09 -17.44 -10.55
N VAL A 92 5.40 -16.94 -11.57
CA VAL A 92 5.14 -15.50 -11.73
C VAL A 92 4.32 -14.96 -10.56
N ARG A 93 3.26 -15.66 -10.14
CA ARG A 93 2.46 -15.23 -8.98
C ARG A 93 3.30 -15.17 -7.70
N TRP A 94 4.13 -16.19 -7.45
CA TRP A 94 5.01 -16.18 -6.28
C TRP A 94 6.01 -15.03 -6.29
N CYS A 95 6.64 -14.76 -7.44
CA CYS A 95 7.57 -13.64 -7.57
C CYS A 95 6.87 -12.30 -7.30
N LEU A 96 5.69 -12.08 -7.89
CA LEU A 96 4.92 -10.85 -7.70
C LEU A 96 4.44 -10.68 -6.25
N ILE A 97 3.98 -11.76 -5.62
CA ILE A 97 3.57 -11.73 -4.21
C ILE A 97 4.76 -11.35 -3.32
N LEU A 98 5.91 -12.02 -3.46
CA LEU A 98 7.11 -11.72 -2.68
C LEU A 98 7.59 -10.28 -2.90
N PHE A 99 7.60 -9.82 -4.15
CA PHE A 99 8.00 -8.45 -4.48
C PHE A 99 7.04 -7.42 -3.89
N SER A 100 5.73 -7.65 -3.99
CA SER A 100 4.71 -6.77 -3.38
C SER A 100 4.77 -6.79 -1.85
N ALA A 101 5.07 -7.93 -1.24
CA ALA A 101 5.26 -8.06 0.20
C ALA A 101 6.49 -7.28 0.66
N LEU A 102 7.58 -7.30 -0.10
CA LEU A 102 8.79 -6.52 0.19
C LEU A 102 8.51 -5.01 0.11
N LEU A 103 7.87 -4.55 -0.96
CA LEU A 103 7.44 -3.14 -1.10
C LEU A 103 6.58 -2.69 0.09
N THR A 104 5.58 -3.51 0.44
CA THR A 104 4.64 -3.20 1.51
C THR A 104 5.35 -3.21 2.86
N ALA A 105 6.20 -4.21 3.13
CA ALA A 105 6.93 -4.32 4.39
C ALA A 105 7.87 -3.13 4.63
N LEU A 106 8.57 -2.65 3.61
CA LEU A 106 9.42 -1.46 3.71
C LEU A 106 8.61 -0.20 4.02
N ALA A 107 7.48 -0.01 3.33
CA ALA A 107 6.60 1.12 3.60
C ALA A 107 6.02 1.07 5.01
N THR A 108 5.56 -0.11 5.45
CA THR A 108 4.95 -0.28 6.78
C THR A 108 5.94 -0.15 7.91
N LEU A 109 7.18 -0.60 7.72
CA LEU A 109 8.21 -0.48 8.75
C LEU A 109 8.50 0.98 9.13
N VAL A 110 8.48 1.87 8.13
CA VAL A 110 8.80 3.29 8.32
C VAL A 110 7.60 4.07 8.84
N ILE A 111 6.47 4.00 8.13
CA ILE A 111 5.32 4.89 8.37
C ILE A 111 4.28 4.20 9.25
N GLY A 112 4.17 2.89 9.16
CA GLY A 112 3.09 2.09 9.74
C GLY A 112 2.17 1.48 8.67
N PRO A 113 1.21 0.65 9.07
CA PRO A 113 0.29 -0.02 8.16
C PRO A 113 -0.62 0.99 7.43
N LEU A 114 -0.66 0.90 6.10
CA LEU A 114 -1.43 1.79 5.23
C LEU A 114 -2.27 0.96 4.24
N SER A 115 -3.58 0.90 4.44
CA SER A 115 -4.45 -0.02 3.68
C SER A 115 -5.15 0.62 2.48
N PHE A 116 -5.54 1.90 2.57
CA PHE A 116 -6.47 2.47 1.59
C PHE A 116 -5.82 2.93 0.28
N ILE A 117 -4.61 3.50 0.34
CA ILE A 117 -3.95 4.08 -0.84
C ILE A 117 -3.62 3.01 -1.89
N GLY A 118 -3.16 1.83 -1.44
CA GLY A 118 -2.87 0.71 -2.33
C GLY A 118 -4.10 0.19 -3.08
N LEU A 119 -5.30 0.39 -2.53
CA LEU A 119 -6.56 0.00 -3.18
C LEU A 119 -7.10 1.12 -4.08
N LEU A 120 -7.11 2.35 -3.56
CA LEU A 120 -7.75 3.49 -4.21
C LEU A 120 -6.98 3.98 -5.44
N VAL A 121 -5.67 4.13 -5.32
CA VAL A 121 -4.89 4.82 -6.36
C VAL A 121 -4.86 4.06 -7.68
N PRO A 122 -4.62 2.73 -7.71
CA PRO A 122 -4.67 1.99 -8.97
C PRO A 122 -6.06 2.01 -9.62
N GLN A 123 -7.12 2.12 -8.82
CA GLN A 123 -8.48 2.29 -9.35
C GLN A 123 -8.66 3.67 -9.98
N MET A 124 -8.27 4.76 -9.29
CA MET A 124 -8.31 6.12 -9.85
C MET A 124 -7.56 6.21 -11.19
N VAL A 125 -6.37 5.61 -11.28
CA VAL A 125 -5.58 5.56 -12.51
C VAL A 125 -6.32 4.85 -13.64
N ARG A 126 -7.05 3.76 -13.34
CA ARG A 126 -7.92 3.08 -14.31
C ARG A 126 -9.09 3.97 -14.74
N PHE A 127 -9.71 4.72 -13.82
CA PHE A 127 -10.77 5.68 -14.15
C PHE A 127 -10.28 6.84 -15.02
N LEU A 128 -9.03 7.26 -14.87
CA LEU A 128 -8.38 8.24 -15.77
C LEU A 128 -8.12 7.70 -17.18
N GLY A 129 -8.49 6.45 -17.48
CA GLY A 129 -8.36 5.85 -18.82
C GLY A 129 -6.98 5.28 -19.12
N VAL A 130 -6.09 5.16 -18.12
CA VAL A 130 -4.75 4.60 -18.30
C VAL A 130 -4.84 3.08 -18.44
N LYS A 131 -4.56 2.56 -19.64
CA LYS A 131 -4.67 1.12 -19.97
C LYS A 131 -3.35 0.36 -19.95
N LYS A 132 -2.21 1.04 -20.20
CA LYS A 132 -0.90 0.37 -20.27
C LYS A 132 -0.34 0.15 -18.87
N VAL A 133 -0.01 -1.10 -18.53
CA VAL A 133 0.58 -1.49 -17.23
C VAL A 133 1.77 -0.61 -16.79
N PRO A 134 2.80 -0.32 -17.62
CA PRO A 134 3.91 0.52 -17.16
C PRO A 134 3.46 1.95 -16.80
N GLN A 135 2.50 2.50 -17.55
CA GLN A 135 1.90 3.80 -17.23
C GLN A 135 1.08 3.72 -15.94
N GLN A 136 0.34 2.63 -15.73
CA GLN A 136 -0.42 2.43 -14.49
C GLN A 136 0.50 2.41 -13.28
N ILE A 137 1.64 1.72 -13.34
CA ILE A 137 2.63 1.67 -12.26
C ILE A 137 3.16 3.08 -11.94
N LEU A 138 3.65 3.80 -12.96
CA LEU A 138 4.27 5.12 -12.78
C LEU A 138 3.27 6.17 -12.28
N ILE A 139 2.09 6.22 -12.90
CA ILE A 139 1.05 7.19 -12.52
C ILE A 139 0.48 6.84 -11.15
N SER A 140 0.33 5.55 -10.80
CA SER A 140 -0.10 5.16 -9.45
C SER A 140 0.93 5.57 -8.39
N ALA A 141 2.22 5.41 -8.67
CA ALA A 141 3.26 5.86 -7.74
C ALA A 141 3.22 7.39 -7.54
N CYS A 142 3.10 8.16 -8.64
CA CYS A 142 3.01 9.62 -8.56
C CYS A 142 1.75 10.09 -7.84
N LEU A 143 0.58 9.56 -8.19
CA LEU A 143 -0.68 9.91 -7.54
C LEU A 143 -0.71 9.48 -6.07
N GLY A 144 -0.16 8.31 -5.74
CA GLY A 144 -0.04 7.86 -4.36
C GLY A 144 0.84 8.77 -3.53
N GLY A 145 2.00 9.17 -4.06
CA GLY A 145 2.89 10.15 -3.43
C GLY A 145 2.22 11.51 -3.23
N LEU A 146 1.50 12.00 -4.24
CA LEU A 146 0.74 13.26 -4.16
C LEU A 146 -0.35 13.22 -3.09
N ILE A 147 -1.19 12.17 -3.10
CA ILE A 147 -2.27 12.00 -2.12
C ILE A 147 -1.70 11.89 -0.71
N MET A 148 -0.58 11.18 -0.54
CA MET A 148 0.08 11.08 0.75
C MET A 148 0.65 12.41 1.24
N SER A 149 1.34 13.15 0.37
CA SER A 149 1.88 14.46 0.72
C SER A 149 0.78 15.44 1.09
N LEU A 150 -0.34 15.44 0.37
CA LEU A 150 -1.53 16.24 0.71
C LEU A 150 -2.16 15.80 2.03
N SER A 151 -2.21 14.49 2.30
CA SER A 151 -2.77 13.95 3.55
C SER A 151 -1.91 14.33 4.75
N ASP A 152 -0.59 14.30 4.62
CA ASP A 152 0.36 14.77 5.65
C ASP A 152 0.18 16.26 5.92
N TRP A 153 0.13 17.07 4.86
CA TRP A 153 -0.07 18.52 4.98
C TRP A 153 -1.40 18.87 5.66
N LEU A 154 -2.50 18.24 5.23
CA LEU A 154 -3.81 18.42 5.87
C LEU A 154 -3.81 17.95 7.34
N GLY A 155 -3.16 16.83 7.64
CA GLY A 155 -3.07 16.29 9.00
C GLY A 155 -2.37 17.23 9.98
N ARG A 156 -1.36 17.99 9.51
CA ARG A 156 -0.66 19.01 10.30
C ARG A 156 -1.47 20.30 10.46
N GLN A 157 -2.27 20.66 9.46
CA GLN A 157 -2.99 21.94 9.44
C GLN A 157 -4.34 21.92 10.15
N LEU A 158 -5.06 20.78 10.14
CA LEU A 158 -6.46 20.70 10.60
C LEU A 158 -6.64 20.89 12.12
N LEU A 159 -5.71 20.41 12.94
CA LEU A 159 -5.84 20.40 14.41
C LEU A 159 -4.64 21.00 15.14
N PHE A 160 -3.95 21.98 14.54
CA PHE A 160 -2.80 22.64 15.15
C PHE A 160 -3.10 23.10 16.60
N PRO A 161 -2.25 22.79 17.60
CA PRO A 161 -0.90 22.22 17.53
C PRO A 161 -0.83 20.67 17.56
N TYR A 162 -1.97 19.97 17.54
CA TYR A 162 -2.02 18.51 17.47
C TYR A 162 -1.92 18.03 16.02
N GLU A 163 -1.01 17.08 15.77
CA GLU A 163 -0.82 16.51 14.45
C GLU A 163 -1.64 15.23 14.28
N ILE A 164 -2.45 15.17 13.21
CA ILE A 164 -3.16 13.96 12.83
C ILE A 164 -2.24 13.10 11.95
N PRO A 165 -2.07 11.80 12.25
CA PRO A 165 -1.33 10.87 11.39
C PRO A 165 -1.80 10.91 9.94
N ALA A 166 -0.85 11.04 9.00
CA ALA A 166 -1.12 11.12 7.57
C ALA A 166 -1.92 9.91 7.06
N GLY A 167 -1.67 8.71 7.61
CA GLY A 167 -2.40 7.49 7.28
C GLY A 167 -3.90 7.55 7.57
N LEU A 168 -4.30 8.19 8.68
CA LEU A 168 -5.71 8.39 9.03
C LEU A 168 -6.38 9.36 8.07
N VAL A 169 -5.73 10.49 7.76
CA VAL A 169 -6.25 11.48 6.80
C VAL A 169 -6.41 10.84 5.43
N ALA A 170 -5.40 10.12 4.95
CA ALA A 170 -5.44 9.42 3.68
C ALA A 170 -6.55 8.37 3.63
N THR A 171 -6.78 7.65 4.73
CA THR A 171 -7.87 6.66 4.84
C THR A 171 -9.24 7.33 4.81
N LEU A 172 -9.42 8.47 5.47
CA LEU A 172 -10.66 9.23 5.42
C LEU A 172 -10.95 9.77 4.01
N VAL A 173 -9.96 10.41 3.38
CA VAL A 173 -10.06 10.89 2.00
C VAL A 173 -10.35 9.73 1.06
N GLY A 174 -9.67 8.60 1.24
CA GLY A 174 -9.83 7.46 0.36
C GLY A 174 -11.15 6.71 0.53
N GLY A 175 -11.59 6.50 1.76
CA GLY A 175 -12.87 5.88 2.07
C GLY A 175 -14.05 6.73 1.58
N THR A 176 -14.00 8.04 1.78
CA THR A 176 -15.05 8.96 1.29
C THR A 176 -15.11 8.98 -0.23
N TYR A 177 -13.98 9.07 -0.92
CA TYR A 177 -13.91 8.97 -2.38
C TYR A 177 -14.49 7.64 -2.89
N PHE A 178 -14.10 6.52 -2.27
CA PHE A 178 -14.57 5.20 -2.68
C PHE A 178 -16.08 5.04 -2.49
N LEU A 179 -16.65 5.50 -1.37
CA LEU A 179 -18.09 5.50 -1.13
C LEU A 179 -18.86 6.35 -2.14
N LEU A 180 -18.36 7.54 -2.48
CA LEU A 180 -18.97 8.40 -3.49
C LEU A 180 -18.95 7.76 -4.87
N MET A 181 -17.88 7.05 -5.21
CA MET A 181 -17.75 6.36 -6.49
C MET A 181 -18.67 5.15 -6.59
N LEU A 182 -18.77 4.34 -5.52
CA LEU A 182 -19.72 3.23 -5.44
C LEU A 182 -21.17 3.67 -5.61
N ARG A 183 -21.53 4.85 -5.10
CA ARG A 183 -22.89 5.38 -5.25
C ARG A 183 -23.20 5.87 -6.67
N ARG A 184 -22.19 6.15 -7.49
CA ARG A 184 -22.35 6.61 -8.89
C ARG A 184 -22.39 5.45 -9.90
N VAL A 185 -21.97 4.26 -9.51
CA VAL A 185 -22.09 3.02 -10.31
C VAL A 185 -23.45 2.39 -10.00
#